data_AF-R5KG23-F1
#
_entry.id   AF-R5KG23-F1
#
_cell.length_a   1.000
_cell.length_b   1.000
_cell.length_c   1.000
_cell.angle_alpha   90.00
_cell.angle_beta   90.00
_cell.angle_gamma   90.00
#
_symmetry.space_group_name_H-M   'P 1'
#
loop_
_entity.id
_entity.type
_entity.pdbx_description
1 polymer ?
#
loop_
_entity_poly.entity_id
_entity_poly.type
_entity_poly.pdbx_seq_one_letter_code
_entity_poly.pdbx_strand_id
1 'polypeptide(L)'
;MKKSLFTAALLLTAWSYAGASVNTDAAKDNYTETQWEHYAAAEFAGGTGTKDDPYLIATPEQFAKLAVEIENLAADDNNWDNIYTDGVYFLQTADLVFNNDVMGKTSWDEYGDQSGIDATGLRTFGGIGYQAGEYDYQRFSGYYDGGGHSIKGVYLKGEKSSTGLFNFTEGGEIKNLVVEDTYMSGNANVGLIVGTADGTTVINCQTSGTIYCGGSYHAGLVGTLTGGGKVLNCVTYAWTWGKNNIAGLVGSGRNTSLIQNCYFGGWLGGVGSNLASFKWWGAVCPEPGKSELTTTIPDPRRPDGRGRYNDMREPQQGCRLLLDRHLHRAPQEAEPDKMAARRGLQREVKLRLRRVRELQESCLG
;
A
#
# COMPACT_ATOMS: atom_id res chain seq x y z
N MET A 1 -22.40 -57.52 -25.24
CA MET A 1 -21.81 -56.17 -25.20
C MET A 1 -21.47 -55.82 -23.75
N LYS A 2 -20.20 -55.96 -23.36
CA LYS A 2 -19.68 -55.50 -22.07
C LYS A 2 -18.65 -54.42 -22.39
N LYS A 3 -18.95 -53.15 -22.09
CA LYS A 3 -17.98 -52.05 -22.20
C LYS A 3 -17.22 -51.98 -20.88
N SER A 4 -15.94 -52.37 -20.93
CA SER A 4 -14.97 -52.13 -19.87
C SER A 4 -14.65 -50.64 -19.83
N LEU A 5 -14.87 -50.02 -18.67
CA LEU A 5 -14.42 -48.65 -18.36
C LEU A 5 -12.98 -48.75 -17.86
N PHE A 6 -12.03 -48.27 -18.66
CA PHE A 6 -10.69 -47.94 -18.19
C PHE A 6 -10.73 -46.57 -17.53
N THR A 7 -10.66 -46.53 -16.20
CA THR A 7 -10.35 -45.32 -15.43
C THR A 7 -8.85 -45.02 -15.60
N ALA A 8 -8.53 -44.11 -16.51
CA ALA A 8 -7.21 -43.47 -16.54
C ALA A 8 -7.17 -42.42 -15.42
N ALA A 9 -6.53 -42.77 -14.30
CA ALA A 9 -6.14 -41.78 -13.30
C ALA A 9 -5.05 -40.89 -13.93
N LEU A 10 -5.44 -39.68 -14.32
CA LEU A 10 -4.51 -38.64 -14.75
C LEU A 10 -3.77 -38.17 -13.48
N LEU A 11 -2.60 -38.73 -13.23
CA LEU A 11 -1.62 -38.16 -12.30
C LEU A 11 -1.12 -36.85 -12.93
N LEU A 12 -1.82 -35.75 -12.63
CA LEU A 12 -1.31 -34.40 -12.83
C LEU A 12 -0.19 -34.17 -11.81
N THR A 13 1.03 -34.50 -12.20
CA THR A 13 2.22 -33.96 -11.54
C THR A 13 2.24 -32.46 -11.82
N ALA A 14 1.84 -31.66 -10.84
CA ALA A 14 2.11 -30.24 -10.83
C ALA A 14 3.64 -30.06 -10.84
N TRP A 15 4.20 -29.68 -11.98
CA TRP A 15 5.53 -29.11 -12.00
C TRP A 15 5.42 -27.73 -11.35
N SER A 16 5.85 -27.64 -10.08
CA SER A 16 6.22 -26.34 -9.52
C SER A 16 7.51 -25.91 -10.22
N TYR A 17 7.43 -24.92 -11.11
CA TYR A 17 8.59 -24.19 -11.61
C TYR A 17 9.13 -23.29 -10.48
N ALA A 18 9.71 -23.92 -9.46
CA ALA A 18 10.60 -23.25 -8.53
C ALA A 18 12.03 -23.46 -9.08
N GLY A 19 12.51 -22.52 -9.88
CA GLY A 19 13.91 -22.52 -10.31
C GLY A 19 14.14 -22.20 -11.78
N ALA A 20 13.85 -20.97 -12.19
CA ALA A 20 14.65 -20.26 -13.18
C ALA A 20 14.40 -18.77 -12.95
N SER A 21 15.41 -18.04 -12.48
CA SER A 21 15.40 -16.58 -12.62
C SER A 21 15.31 -16.30 -14.11
N VAL A 22 14.19 -15.73 -14.57
CA VAL A 22 14.06 -15.33 -15.97
C VAL A 22 15.19 -14.36 -16.27
N ASN A 23 15.86 -14.52 -17.41
CA ASN A 23 16.91 -13.60 -17.83
C ASN A 23 16.28 -12.21 -18.02
N THR A 24 16.45 -11.32 -17.04
CA THR A 24 15.84 -9.99 -17.03
C THR A 24 16.52 -9.01 -17.99
N ASP A 25 17.61 -9.39 -18.66
CA ASP A 25 18.40 -8.45 -19.47
C ASP A 25 17.65 -7.96 -20.71
N ALA A 26 16.82 -8.78 -21.37
CA ALA A 26 16.05 -8.36 -22.55
C ALA A 26 14.92 -7.37 -22.22
N ALA A 27 14.49 -7.31 -20.96
CA ALA A 27 13.37 -6.49 -20.53
C ALA A 27 13.76 -5.12 -19.99
N LYS A 28 15.02 -4.98 -19.52
CA LYS A 28 15.60 -3.67 -19.20
C LYS A 28 15.50 -2.71 -20.39
N ASP A 29 15.52 -3.24 -21.62
CA ASP A 29 15.42 -2.49 -22.86
C ASP A 29 14.04 -1.82 -23.07
N ASN A 30 12.99 -2.28 -22.38
CA ASN A 30 11.67 -1.64 -22.39
C ASN A 30 11.61 -0.40 -21.47
N TYR A 31 12.62 -0.19 -20.64
CA TYR A 31 12.66 0.88 -19.65
C TYR A 31 13.82 1.83 -19.90
N THR A 32 13.56 3.11 -19.66
CA THR A 32 14.55 4.16 -19.80
C THR A 32 15.34 4.36 -18.51
N GLU A 33 16.48 5.06 -18.59
CA GLU A 33 17.26 5.51 -17.44
C GLU A 33 16.50 6.49 -16.52
N THR A 34 15.20 6.73 -16.71
CA THR A 34 14.37 7.47 -15.75
C THR A 34 13.50 6.55 -14.90
N GLN A 35 13.59 5.24 -15.13
CA GLN A 35 12.76 4.21 -14.52
C GLN A 35 13.60 3.27 -13.66
N TRP A 36 13.06 2.84 -12.52
CA TRP A 36 13.74 1.92 -11.61
C TRP A 36 13.91 0.51 -12.21
N GLU A 37 12.98 0.10 -13.06
CA GLU A 37 12.98 -1.18 -13.77
C GLU A 37 14.18 -1.34 -14.70
N HIS A 38 14.70 -0.24 -15.25
CA HIS A 38 15.93 -0.25 -16.06
C HIS A 38 17.14 -0.78 -15.25
N TYR A 39 17.13 -0.58 -13.93
CA TYR A 39 18.19 -1.01 -13.01
C TYR A 39 17.83 -2.29 -12.26
N ALA A 40 16.80 -3.02 -12.68
CA ALA A 40 16.39 -4.26 -12.04
C ALA A 40 17.58 -5.22 -11.87
N ALA A 41 17.72 -5.77 -10.67
CA ALA A 41 18.81 -6.70 -10.36
C ALA A 41 18.67 -7.99 -11.18
N ALA A 42 19.81 -8.62 -11.50
CA ALA A 42 19.82 -9.95 -12.12
C ALA A 42 19.34 -11.03 -11.14
N GLU A 43 19.71 -10.90 -9.86
CA GLU A 43 19.43 -11.89 -8.81
C GLU A 43 18.93 -11.22 -7.53
N PHE A 44 18.11 -11.95 -6.77
CA PHE A 44 17.78 -11.59 -5.39
C PHE A 44 19.00 -11.81 -4.48
N ALA A 45 18.98 -11.27 -3.26
CA ALA A 45 20.12 -11.40 -2.34
C ALA A 45 20.31 -12.85 -1.83
N GLY A 46 19.32 -13.72 -2.05
CA GLY A 46 19.34 -15.13 -1.69
C GLY A 46 17.94 -15.71 -1.64
N GLY A 47 17.84 -16.96 -1.18
CA GLY A 47 16.60 -17.71 -1.04
C GLY A 47 16.14 -18.42 -2.31
N THR A 48 15.17 -19.30 -2.15
CA THR A 48 14.58 -20.12 -3.23
C THR A 48 13.11 -19.77 -3.50
N GLY A 49 12.57 -18.77 -2.78
CA GLY A 49 11.18 -18.33 -2.92
C GLY A 49 10.17 -19.24 -2.22
N THR A 50 10.65 -20.22 -1.44
CA THR A 50 9.78 -21.08 -0.64
C THR A 50 9.45 -20.43 0.69
N LYS A 51 8.43 -20.93 1.39
CA LYS A 51 8.02 -20.38 2.69
C LYS A 51 9.15 -20.38 3.74
N ASP A 52 9.95 -21.44 3.76
CA ASP A 52 11.03 -21.63 4.74
C ASP A 52 12.34 -20.98 4.28
N ASP A 53 12.44 -20.64 2.99
CA ASP A 53 13.59 -20.01 2.36
C ASP A 53 13.14 -18.96 1.31
N PRO A 54 12.58 -17.82 1.78
CA PRO A 54 12.00 -16.80 0.91
C PRO A 54 13.08 -16.06 0.13
N TYR A 55 12.73 -15.51 -1.04
CA TYR A 55 13.63 -14.62 -1.77
C TYR A 55 13.94 -13.36 -0.96
N LEU A 56 15.22 -13.05 -0.80
CA LEU A 56 15.68 -11.93 0.02
C LEU A 56 15.81 -10.65 -0.81
N ILE A 57 15.19 -9.58 -0.33
CA ILE A 57 15.21 -8.25 -0.97
C ILE A 57 15.95 -7.29 -0.05
N ALA A 58 17.14 -6.86 -0.47
CA ALA A 58 18.03 -5.96 0.26
C ALA A 58 18.21 -4.61 -0.45
N THR A 59 17.82 -4.49 -1.72
CA THR A 59 18.00 -3.24 -2.50
C THR A 59 16.77 -2.88 -3.35
N PRO A 60 16.58 -1.60 -3.72
CA PRO A 60 15.53 -1.16 -4.64
C PRO A 60 15.56 -1.89 -5.98
N GLU A 61 16.74 -2.20 -6.51
CA GLU A 61 16.93 -2.93 -7.77
C GLU A 61 16.36 -4.36 -7.69
N GLN A 62 16.47 -5.00 -6.54
CA GLN A 62 15.89 -6.33 -6.30
C GLN A 62 14.37 -6.27 -6.15
N PHE A 63 13.83 -5.18 -5.61
CA PHE A 63 12.38 -4.95 -5.61
C PHE A 63 11.87 -4.66 -7.02
N ALA A 64 12.60 -3.85 -7.80
CA ALA A 64 12.28 -3.58 -9.21
C ALA A 64 12.35 -4.85 -10.08
N LYS A 65 13.25 -5.79 -9.76
CA LYS A 65 13.30 -7.12 -10.39
C LYS A 65 11.95 -7.83 -10.33
N LEU A 66 11.21 -7.74 -9.21
CA LEU A 66 9.91 -8.39 -9.08
C LEU A 66 8.89 -7.86 -10.10
N ALA A 67 8.89 -6.54 -10.35
CA ALA A 67 8.03 -5.93 -11.38
C ALA A 67 8.39 -6.44 -12.77
N VAL A 68 9.68 -6.40 -13.11
CA VAL A 68 10.21 -6.83 -14.42
C VAL A 68 9.96 -8.31 -14.67
N GLU A 69 10.19 -9.17 -13.69
CA GLU A 69 10.02 -10.63 -13.84
C GLU A 69 8.55 -11.01 -14.08
N ILE A 70 7.60 -10.37 -13.39
CA ILE A 70 6.16 -10.60 -13.60
C ILE A 70 5.73 -10.13 -14.99
N GLU A 71 6.21 -8.97 -15.45
CA GLU A 71 5.88 -8.47 -16.79
C GLU A 71 6.46 -9.38 -17.89
N ASN A 72 7.70 -9.83 -17.74
CA ASN A 72 8.36 -10.66 -18.74
C ASN A 72 7.78 -12.05 -18.87
N LEU A 73 7.54 -12.73 -17.73
CA LEU A 73 6.99 -14.08 -17.75
C LEU A 73 5.67 -14.13 -18.54
N ALA A 74 4.85 -13.10 -18.38
CA ALA A 74 3.60 -12.99 -19.11
C ALA A 74 3.77 -12.71 -20.59
N ALA A 75 4.75 -11.87 -20.95
CA ALA A 75 5.07 -11.59 -22.33
C ALA A 75 5.64 -12.82 -23.05
N ASP A 76 6.59 -13.53 -22.43
CA ASP A 76 7.27 -14.70 -22.99
C ASP A 76 6.30 -15.87 -23.18
N ASP A 77 5.43 -16.14 -22.20
CA ASP A 77 4.43 -17.20 -22.30
C ASP A 77 3.19 -16.78 -23.09
N ASN A 78 3.09 -15.50 -23.50
CA ASN A 78 1.87 -14.87 -24.01
C ASN A 78 0.65 -15.21 -23.14
N ASN A 79 0.87 -15.25 -21.83
CA ASN A 79 -0.10 -15.66 -20.84
C ASN A 79 -0.29 -14.53 -19.86
N TRP A 80 -1.29 -13.70 -20.12
CA TRP A 80 -1.65 -12.53 -19.33
C TRP A 80 -2.67 -12.83 -18.24
N ASP A 81 -3.03 -14.09 -18.02
CA ASP A 81 -3.99 -14.52 -17.00
C ASP A 81 -3.34 -15.40 -15.91
N ASN A 82 -2.03 -15.65 -16.01
CA ASN A 82 -1.33 -16.49 -15.04
C ASN A 82 -1.04 -15.78 -13.73
N ILE A 83 -0.69 -16.59 -12.73
CA ILE A 83 -0.31 -16.13 -11.41
C ILE A 83 1.11 -16.60 -11.08
N TYR A 84 2.11 -15.93 -11.65
CA TYR A 84 3.51 -16.35 -11.57
C TYR A 84 4.11 -16.36 -10.17
N THR A 85 3.55 -15.55 -9.27
CA THR A 85 4.02 -15.45 -7.88
C THR A 85 3.18 -16.26 -6.90
N ASP A 86 2.19 -17.03 -7.36
CA ASP A 86 1.41 -17.86 -6.43
C ASP A 86 2.31 -18.85 -5.70
N GLY A 87 2.16 -18.90 -4.37
CA GLY A 87 2.99 -19.73 -3.51
C GLY A 87 4.47 -19.29 -3.37
N VAL A 88 4.86 -18.14 -3.93
CA VAL A 88 6.23 -17.60 -3.83
C VAL A 88 6.33 -16.61 -2.67
N TYR A 89 7.41 -16.70 -1.89
CA TYR A 89 7.63 -15.89 -0.69
C TYR A 89 8.84 -14.96 -0.84
N PHE A 90 8.68 -13.72 -0.41
CA PHE A 90 9.67 -12.66 -0.43
C PHE A 90 9.84 -12.07 0.97
N LEU A 91 11.08 -11.81 1.37
CA LEU A 91 11.43 -11.17 2.64
C LEU A 91 12.36 -9.99 2.40
N GLN A 92 11.92 -8.81 2.80
CA GLN A 92 12.77 -7.63 2.83
C GLN A 92 13.72 -7.67 4.04
N THR A 93 14.99 -7.39 3.79
CA THR A 93 16.09 -7.52 4.77
C THR A 93 16.81 -6.19 5.04
N ALA A 94 16.43 -5.13 4.33
CA ALA A 94 16.96 -3.79 4.49
C ALA A 94 15.92 -2.74 4.12
N ASP A 95 16.13 -1.49 4.53
CA ASP A 95 15.32 -0.36 4.06
C ASP A 95 15.67 -0.06 2.60
N LEU A 96 14.66 0.09 1.75
CA LEU A 96 14.82 0.36 0.31
C LEU A 96 14.57 1.85 0.06
N VAL A 97 15.51 2.54 -0.58
CA VAL A 97 15.41 3.97 -0.89
C VAL A 97 15.41 4.16 -2.40
N PHE A 98 14.25 4.45 -2.97
CA PHE A 98 14.05 4.67 -4.41
C PHE A 98 14.42 6.08 -4.84
N ASN A 99 14.21 7.09 -4.02
CA ASN A 99 14.69 8.43 -4.28
C ASN A 99 14.92 9.12 -2.95
N ASN A 100 15.74 10.16 -2.95
CA ASN A 100 15.90 11.00 -1.77
C ASN A 100 14.95 12.19 -1.84
N ASP A 101 14.22 12.43 -0.75
CA ASP A 101 13.46 13.66 -0.50
C ASP A 101 12.35 13.94 -1.54
N VAL A 102 11.55 12.93 -1.83
CA VAL A 102 10.43 13.06 -2.79
C VAL A 102 9.39 14.05 -2.26
N MET A 103 9.09 14.00 -0.96
CA MET A 103 8.15 14.90 -0.32
C MET A 103 8.69 16.33 -0.20
N GLY A 104 10.00 16.53 -0.04
CA GLY A 104 10.61 17.87 -0.07
C GLY A 104 10.59 18.50 -1.46
N LYS A 105 10.53 17.68 -2.52
CA LYS A 105 10.33 18.11 -3.92
C LYS A 105 8.87 18.35 -4.28
N THR A 106 7.92 18.05 -3.39
CA THR A 106 6.49 18.25 -3.61
C THR A 106 6.08 19.66 -3.21
N SER A 107 5.40 20.38 -4.11
CA SER A 107 4.94 21.75 -3.89
C SER A 107 3.46 21.81 -3.51
N TRP A 108 3.16 22.79 -2.67
CA TRP A 108 1.82 23.10 -2.16
C TRP A 108 1.46 24.52 -2.55
N ASP A 109 0.20 24.80 -2.87
CA ASP A 109 -0.28 26.16 -3.10
C ASP A 109 -0.59 26.90 -1.79
N GLU A 110 -1.08 28.14 -1.90
CA GLU A 110 -1.42 28.99 -0.76
C GLU A 110 -2.55 28.45 0.12
N TYR A 111 -3.37 27.53 -0.40
CA TYR A 111 -4.46 26.87 0.31
C TYR A 111 -4.01 25.57 0.97
N GLY A 112 -2.75 25.17 0.76
CA GLY A 112 -2.20 23.91 1.22
C GLY A 112 -2.58 22.72 0.34
N ASP A 113 -3.08 22.98 -0.88
CA ASP A 113 -3.37 21.95 -1.87
C ASP A 113 -2.13 21.58 -2.66
N GLN A 114 -2.05 20.34 -3.11
CA GLN A 114 -0.93 19.90 -3.92
C GLN A 114 -0.91 20.59 -5.28
N SER A 115 0.18 21.27 -5.59
CA SER A 115 0.32 22.04 -6.85
C SER A 115 1.29 21.40 -7.85
N GLY A 116 2.18 20.53 -7.40
CA GLY A 116 3.14 19.87 -8.29
C GLY A 116 4.25 19.11 -7.56
N ILE A 117 5.20 18.62 -8.34
CA ILE A 117 6.44 17.99 -7.87
C ILE A 117 7.57 18.30 -8.84
N ASP A 118 8.73 18.72 -8.32
CA ASP A 118 9.97 18.81 -9.10
C ASP A 118 10.57 17.40 -9.25
N ALA A 119 10.25 16.77 -10.38
CA ALA A 119 10.73 15.44 -10.71
C ALA A 119 12.19 15.39 -11.21
N THR A 120 12.92 16.52 -11.21
CA THR A 120 14.30 16.56 -11.68
C THR A 120 15.17 15.62 -10.84
N GLY A 121 15.75 14.63 -11.50
CA GLY A 121 16.59 13.59 -10.89
C GLY A 121 15.83 12.49 -10.15
N LEU A 122 14.49 12.50 -10.16
CA LEU A 122 13.70 11.40 -9.63
C LEU A 122 13.57 10.29 -10.67
N ARG A 123 13.80 9.06 -10.26
CA ARG A 123 13.45 7.86 -11.03
C ARG A 123 12.03 7.46 -10.70
N THR A 124 11.21 7.24 -11.72
CA THR A 124 9.86 6.69 -11.54
C THR A 124 9.92 5.18 -11.32
N PHE A 125 8.98 4.66 -10.55
CA PHE A 125 8.70 3.23 -10.45
C PHE A 125 7.33 2.97 -11.08
N GLY A 126 7.19 1.91 -11.87
CA GLY A 126 5.98 1.54 -12.60
C GLY A 126 4.95 0.76 -11.77
N GLY A 127 5.37 0.20 -10.63
CA GLY A 127 4.54 -0.63 -9.78
C GLY A 127 4.51 -2.09 -10.22
N ILE A 128 4.23 -3.00 -9.28
CA ILE A 128 4.23 -4.44 -9.52
C ILE A 128 2.85 -4.90 -9.98
N GLY A 129 2.81 -5.69 -11.05
CA GLY A 129 1.59 -6.10 -11.72
C GLY A 129 1.26 -5.17 -12.89
N TYR A 130 0.90 -5.76 -14.01
CA TYR A 130 0.81 -5.08 -15.29
C TYR A 130 -0.53 -5.33 -15.95
N GLN A 131 -0.99 -4.37 -16.74
CA GLN A 131 -2.17 -4.52 -17.59
C GLN A 131 -1.78 -4.15 -19.02
N ALA A 132 -1.78 -5.13 -19.92
CA ALA A 132 -1.48 -4.92 -21.34
C ALA A 132 -2.74 -4.57 -22.16
N GLY A 133 -3.91 -4.97 -21.68
CA GLY A 133 -5.19 -4.79 -22.37
C GLY A 133 -6.37 -4.85 -21.39
N GLU A 134 -7.61 -4.68 -21.88
CA GLU A 134 -8.81 -4.64 -21.03
C GLU A 134 -9.02 -5.93 -20.22
N TYR A 135 -8.55 -7.07 -20.75
CA TYR A 135 -8.66 -8.39 -20.14
C TYR A 135 -7.30 -9.04 -19.84
N ASP A 136 -6.19 -8.39 -20.18
CA ASP A 136 -4.84 -8.96 -20.08
C ASP A 136 -4.13 -8.38 -18.84
N TYR A 137 -4.12 -9.13 -17.73
CA TYR A 137 -3.65 -8.67 -16.42
C TYR A 137 -2.70 -9.62 -15.73
N GLN A 138 -1.50 -9.11 -15.47
CA GLN A 138 -0.58 -9.74 -14.56
C GLN A 138 -0.68 -9.21 -13.15
N ARG A 139 -0.86 -10.12 -12.21
CA ARG A 139 -1.12 -9.80 -10.80
C ARG A 139 -0.02 -10.38 -9.93
N PHE A 140 0.28 -9.66 -8.85
CA PHE A 140 1.09 -10.21 -7.79
C PHE A 140 0.23 -11.04 -6.83
N SER A 141 0.66 -12.25 -6.55
CA SER A 141 -0.08 -13.21 -5.72
C SER A 141 0.82 -13.96 -4.74
N GLY A 142 2.05 -13.50 -4.61
CA GLY A 142 2.99 -14.01 -3.63
C GLY A 142 2.75 -13.48 -2.22
N TYR A 143 3.70 -13.81 -1.37
CA TYR A 143 3.74 -13.40 0.03
C TYR A 143 4.93 -12.46 0.22
N TYR A 144 4.67 -11.17 0.38
CA TYR A 144 5.70 -10.16 0.63
C TYR A 144 5.73 -9.79 2.12
N ASP A 145 6.80 -10.19 2.82
CA ASP A 145 7.07 -9.75 4.19
C ASP A 145 8.10 -8.62 4.17
N GLY A 146 7.68 -7.42 4.54
CA GLY A 146 8.56 -6.25 4.67
C GLY A 146 9.56 -6.37 5.83
N GLY A 147 9.44 -7.36 6.71
CA GLY A 147 10.37 -7.57 7.83
C GLY A 147 10.39 -6.44 8.87
N GLY A 148 9.45 -5.48 8.76
CA GLY A 148 9.44 -4.23 9.53
C GLY A 148 10.35 -3.13 8.94
N HIS A 149 10.87 -3.34 7.73
CA HIS A 149 11.68 -2.37 6.99
C HIS A 149 10.81 -1.42 6.17
N SER A 150 11.43 -0.31 5.76
CA SER A 150 10.76 0.72 4.96
C SER A 150 11.09 0.63 3.48
N ILE A 151 10.13 1.02 2.63
CA ILE A 151 10.33 1.43 1.25
C ILE A 151 10.10 2.94 1.21
N LYS A 152 11.11 3.71 0.80
CA LYS A 152 11.11 5.18 0.84
C LYS A 152 11.31 5.77 -0.55
N GLY A 153 10.83 6.99 -0.75
CA GLY A 153 11.21 7.76 -1.92
C GLY A 153 10.57 7.26 -3.21
N VAL A 154 9.43 6.57 -3.13
CA VAL A 154 8.80 6.07 -4.34
C VAL A 154 8.14 7.24 -5.06
N TYR A 155 8.57 7.45 -6.30
CA TYR A 155 7.94 8.38 -7.21
C TYR A 155 7.24 7.56 -8.28
N LEU A 156 5.91 7.65 -8.33
CA LEU A 156 5.12 7.02 -9.38
C LEU A 156 4.22 8.08 -9.97
N LYS A 157 4.49 8.44 -11.23
CA LYS A 157 3.64 9.36 -11.98
C LYS A 157 2.93 8.63 -13.10
N GLY A 158 1.61 8.53 -13.00
CA GLY A 158 0.78 8.00 -14.05
C GLY A 158 -0.62 8.61 -14.08
N GLU A 159 -1.30 8.42 -15.21
CA GLU A 159 -2.75 8.63 -15.37
C GLU A 159 -3.47 7.28 -15.50
N LYS A 160 -2.80 6.17 -15.15
CA LYS A 160 -3.36 4.83 -15.21
C LYS A 160 -4.28 4.56 -14.02
N SER A 161 -5.17 3.58 -14.19
CA SER A 161 -5.91 3.00 -13.07
C SER A 161 -5.09 1.91 -12.39
N SER A 162 -5.40 1.61 -11.13
CA SER A 162 -4.73 0.60 -10.30
C SER A 162 -3.25 0.93 -10.11
N THR A 163 -3.01 1.91 -9.24
CA THR A 163 -1.67 2.44 -9.00
C THR A 163 -1.29 2.22 -7.54
N GLY A 164 -0.14 1.58 -7.32
CA GLY A 164 0.49 1.40 -6.01
C GLY A 164 1.88 0.80 -6.14
N LEU A 165 2.54 0.48 -5.02
CA LEU A 165 3.75 -0.37 -5.07
C LEU A 165 3.44 -1.68 -5.77
N PHE A 166 2.24 -2.21 -5.50
CA PHE A 166 1.61 -3.29 -6.24
C PHE A 166 0.38 -2.70 -6.95
N ASN A 167 0.44 -2.55 -8.27
CA ASN A 167 -0.68 -2.08 -9.06
C ASN A 167 -1.87 -3.04 -8.93
N PHE A 168 -1.63 -4.34 -9.10
CA PHE A 168 -2.64 -5.39 -9.04
C PHE A 168 -2.16 -6.57 -8.22
N THR A 169 -3.00 -7.01 -7.28
CA THR A 169 -2.77 -8.23 -6.51
C THR A 169 -3.97 -9.17 -6.54
N GLU A 170 -3.72 -10.47 -6.52
CA GLU A 170 -4.76 -11.51 -6.41
C GLU A 170 -4.36 -12.59 -5.41
N GLY A 171 -5.09 -12.76 -4.33
CA GLY A 171 -4.67 -13.63 -3.23
C GLY A 171 -3.36 -13.15 -2.57
N GLY A 172 -2.63 -14.06 -1.93
CA GLY A 172 -1.38 -13.73 -1.26
C GLY A 172 -1.50 -12.80 -0.05
N GLU A 173 -0.35 -12.31 0.41
CA GLU A 173 -0.22 -11.45 1.59
C GLU A 173 0.88 -10.40 1.42
N ILE A 174 0.61 -9.16 1.82
CA ILE A 174 1.62 -8.11 1.98
C ILE A 174 1.62 -7.70 3.44
N LYS A 175 2.75 -7.86 4.14
CA LYS A 175 2.79 -7.59 5.58
C LYS A 175 4.05 -6.90 6.08
N ASN A 176 3.95 -6.33 7.29
CA ASN A 176 5.07 -5.77 8.04
C ASN A 176 5.90 -4.75 7.23
N LEU A 177 5.23 -3.92 6.44
CA LEU A 177 5.88 -2.99 5.52
C LEU A 177 5.60 -1.54 5.93
N VAL A 178 6.63 -0.71 5.92
CA VAL A 178 6.50 0.74 6.05
C VAL A 178 6.74 1.38 4.68
N VAL A 179 5.82 2.23 4.21
CA VAL A 179 6.01 3.03 2.99
C VAL A 179 6.05 4.50 3.41
N GLU A 180 7.09 5.23 3.04
CA GLU A 180 7.22 6.64 3.42
C GLU A 180 7.88 7.48 2.34
N ASP A 181 7.86 8.81 2.51
CA ASP A 181 8.46 9.76 1.57
C ASP A 181 8.07 9.47 0.10
N THR A 182 6.78 9.24 -0.15
CA THR A 182 6.31 8.69 -1.42
C THR A 182 5.32 9.64 -2.09
N TYR A 183 5.44 9.82 -3.40
CA TYR A 183 4.47 10.50 -4.24
C TYR A 183 3.91 9.55 -5.30
N MET A 184 2.59 9.40 -5.34
CA MET A 184 1.90 8.62 -6.35
C MET A 184 0.83 9.44 -7.06
N SER A 185 0.78 9.35 -8.38
CA SER A 185 -0.35 9.84 -9.16
C SER A 185 -0.97 8.75 -10.02
N GLY A 186 -2.30 8.79 -10.14
CA GLY A 186 -3.08 7.87 -10.95
C GLY A 186 -4.44 8.44 -11.33
N ASN A 187 -5.24 7.68 -12.07
CA ASN A 187 -6.60 8.07 -12.45
C ASN A 187 -7.67 7.37 -11.60
N ALA A 188 -7.54 6.09 -11.32
CA ALA A 188 -8.48 5.40 -10.43
C ALA A 188 -7.81 4.26 -9.67
N ASN A 189 -8.42 3.78 -8.56
CA ASN A 189 -7.89 2.68 -7.75
C ASN A 189 -6.43 2.96 -7.32
N VAL A 190 -6.20 4.07 -6.63
CA VAL A 190 -4.83 4.47 -6.22
C VAL A 190 -4.64 4.21 -4.74
N GLY A 191 -3.60 3.46 -4.38
CA GLY A 191 -3.22 3.22 -2.99
C GLY A 191 -1.71 3.14 -2.82
N LEU A 192 -1.18 3.67 -1.71
CA LEU A 192 0.28 3.68 -1.50
C LEU A 192 0.88 2.28 -1.42
N ILE A 193 0.12 1.26 -1.00
CA ILE A 193 0.56 -0.14 -1.04
C ILE A 193 0.02 -0.82 -2.29
N VAL A 194 -1.30 -0.87 -2.43
CA VAL A 194 -1.96 -1.61 -3.51
C VAL A 194 -2.95 -0.74 -4.27
N GLY A 195 -2.91 -0.79 -5.60
CA GLY A 195 -3.95 -0.18 -6.44
C GLY A 195 -5.27 -0.95 -6.34
N THR A 196 -5.28 -2.18 -6.87
CA THR A 196 -6.43 -3.11 -6.77
C THR A 196 -6.00 -4.43 -6.14
N ALA A 197 -6.67 -4.80 -5.04
CA ALA A 197 -6.45 -6.02 -4.28
C ALA A 197 -7.67 -6.95 -4.38
N ASP A 198 -7.52 -8.10 -5.03
CA ASP A 198 -8.56 -9.14 -5.12
C ASP A 198 -8.20 -10.33 -4.23
N GLY A 199 -8.93 -10.56 -3.12
CA GLY A 199 -8.63 -11.65 -2.18
C GLY A 199 -7.30 -11.52 -1.41
N THR A 200 -6.51 -10.47 -1.65
CA THR A 200 -5.22 -10.21 -0.98
C THR A 200 -5.40 -9.72 0.46
N THR A 201 -4.50 -10.14 1.34
CA THR A 201 -4.40 -9.62 2.72
C THR A 201 -3.26 -8.61 2.85
N VAL A 202 -3.57 -7.39 3.27
CA VAL A 202 -2.60 -6.36 3.67
C VAL A 202 -2.64 -6.23 5.19
N ILE A 203 -1.53 -6.54 5.88
CA ILE A 203 -1.52 -6.62 7.35
C ILE A 203 -0.28 -6.02 8.01
N ASN A 204 -0.46 -5.29 9.11
CA ASN A 204 0.63 -4.66 9.87
C ASN A 204 1.49 -3.71 9.00
N CYS A 205 0.85 -2.97 8.10
CA CYS A 205 1.54 -2.02 7.22
C CYS A 205 1.29 -0.57 7.63
N GLN A 206 2.29 0.28 7.40
CA GLN A 206 2.19 1.72 7.64
C GLN A 206 2.51 2.48 6.37
N THR A 207 1.78 3.55 6.07
CA THR A 207 2.09 4.42 4.93
C THR A 207 2.10 5.91 5.28
N SER A 208 2.99 6.66 4.65
CA SER A 208 3.01 8.12 4.61
C SER A 208 3.49 8.60 3.24
N GLY A 209 2.98 9.74 2.80
CA GLY A 209 3.23 10.24 1.44
C GLY A 209 2.02 10.95 0.88
N THR A 210 2.08 11.23 -0.42
CA THR A 210 1.05 11.98 -1.13
C THR A 210 0.49 11.21 -2.31
N ILE A 211 -0.83 11.25 -2.47
CA ILE A 211 -1.55 10.71 -3.61
C ILE A 211 -2.24 11.84 -4.36
N TYR A 212 -2.05 11.89 -5.67
CA TYR A 212 -2.85 12.70 -6.59
C TYR A 212 -3.66 11.81 -7.55
N CYS A 213 -4.98 11.82 -7.41
CA CYS A 213 -5.87 10.94 -8.17
C CYS A 213 -6.84 11.73 -9.06
N GLY A 214 -6.68 11.61 -10.37
CA GLY A 214 -7.49 12.31 -11.37
C GLY A 214 -8.96 11.86 -11.47
N GLY A 215 -9.32 10.73 -10.85
CA GLY A 215 -10.63 10.09 -10.94
C GLY A 215 -11.12 9.54 -9.60
N SER A 216 -11.31 8.21 -9.49
CA SER A 216 -12.11 7.57 -8.42
C SER A 216 -11.36 6.51 -7.61
N TYR A 217 -11.79 6.27 -6.37
CA TYR A 217 -11.33 5.16 -5.51
C TYR A 217 -9.84 5.26 -5.15
N HIS A 218 -9.49 6.26 -4.38
CA HIS A 218 -8.13 6.39 -3.87
C HIS A 218 -8.09 6.43 -2.35
N ALA A 219 -7.03 5.84 -1.79
CA ALA A 219 -6.82 5.83 -0.35
C ALA A 219 -5.37 5.63 0.06
N GLY A 220 -5.05 5.93 1.32
CA GLY A 220 -3.69 5.84 1.83
C GLY A 220 -3.09 4.44 1.87
N LEU A 221 -3.88 3.36 1.79
CA LEU A 221 -3.36 1.97 1.75
C LEU A 221 -3.70 1.26 0.45
N VAL A 222 -5.00 1.07 0.18
CA VAL A 222 -5.50 0.27 -0.94
C VAL A 222 -6.54 1.04 -1.74
N GLY A 223 -6.39 1.16 -3.05
CA GLY A 223 -7.38 1.81 -3.91
C GLY A 223 -8.72 1.07 -3.90
N THR A 224 -8.73 -0.16 -4.41
CA THR A 224 -9.89 -1.06 -4.40
C THR A 224 -9.55 -2.38 -3.73
N LEU A 225 -10.43 -2.84 -2.82
CA LEU A 225 -10.35 -4.11 -2.12
C LEU A 225 -11.57 -4.96 -2.47
N THR A 226 -11.38 -6.17 -2.97
CA THR A 226 -12.47 -7.05 -3.43
C THR A 226 -12.14 -8.53 -3.14
N GLY A 227 -13.05 -9.44 -3.50
CA GLY A 227 -12.85 -10.90 -3.43
C GLY A 227 -12.56 -11.46 -2.03
N GLY A 228 -13.06 -10.81 -0.97
CA GLY A 228 -12.76 -11.19 0.40
C GLY A 228 -11.38 -10.73 0.90
N GLY A 229 -10.74 -9.79 0.19
CA GLY A 229 -9.50 -9.15 0.60
C GLY A 229 -9.60 -8.47 1.96
N LYS A 230 -8.46 -8.33 2.64
CA LYS A 230 -8.40 -7.87 4.03
C LYS A 230 -7.37 -6.77 4.22
N VAL A 231 -7.71 -5.75 4.99
CA VAL A 231 -6.77 -4.73 5.49
C VAL A 231 -6.82 -4.73 7.01
N LEU A 232 -5.75 -5.17 7.65
CA LEU A 232 -5.72 -5.52 9.07
C LEU A 232 -4.55 -4.83 9.78
N ASN A 233 -4.79 -4.21 10.94
CA ASN A 233 -3.72 -3.63 11.76
C ASN A 233 -2.85 -2.59 11.02
N CYS A 234 -3.42 -1.85 10.07
CA CYS A 234 -2.68 -0.92 9.23
C CYS A 234 -2.88 0.54 9.63
N VAL A 235 -1.87 1.37 9.35
CA VAL A 235 -1.85 2.79 9.73
C VAL A 235 -1.51 3.62 8.50
N THR A 236 -2.17 4.75 8.28
CA THR A 236 -1.75 5.67 7.23
C THR A 236 -1.85 7.14 7.64
N TYR A 237 -0.84 7.90 7.24
CA TYR A 237 -0.75 9.36 7.33
C TYR A 237 -0.70 10.00 5.94
N ALA A 238 -1.21 9.30 4.92
CA ALA A 238 -1.20 9.78 3.56
C ALA A 238 -2.01 11.08 3.40
N TRP A 239 -1.51 11.96 2.54
CA TRP A 239 -2.25 13.13 2.07
C TRP A 239 -2.76 12.83 0.68
N THR A 240 -4.07 12.94 0.47
CA THR A 240 -4.67 12.52 -0.80
C THR A 240 -5.49 13.64 -1.42
N TRP A 241 -5.23 13.93 -2.69
CA TRP A 241 -6.07 14.77 -3.54
C TRP A 241 -6.75 13.93 -4.59
N GLY A 242 -8.05 14.12 -4.80
CA GLY A 242 -8.67 13.56 -6.00
C GLY A 242 -10.10 14.00 -6.23
N LYS A 243 -10.70 13.53 -7.32
CA LYS A 243 -12.02 14.04 -7.74
C LYS A 243 -13.18 13.33 -7.07
N ASN A 244 -13.15 12.00 -7.00
CA ASN A 244 -14.27 11.18 -6.56
C ASN A 244 -13.82 10.07 -5.60
N ASN A 245 -14.70 9.68 -4.67
CA ASN A 245 -14.54 8.51 -3.80
C ASN A 245 -13.16 8.42 -3.13
N ILE A 246 -12.89 9.44 -2.31
CA ILE A 246 -11.68 9.58 -1.50
C ILE A 246 -11.89 8.87 -0.17
N ALA A 247 -10.93 8.07 0.27
CA ALA A 247 -10.96 7.45 1.58
C ALA A 247 -9.59 7.47 2.26
N GLY A 248 -9.55 7.39 3.58
CA GLY A 248 -8.28 7.31 4.32
C GLY A 248 -7.56 5.98 4.14
N LEU A 249 -8.29 4.86 4.25
CA LEU A 249 -7.71 3.51 4.30
C LEU A 249 -7.91 2.74 2.98
N VAL A 250 -9.16 2.58 2.55
CA VAL A 250 -9.53 1.83 1.35
C VAL A 250 -10.54 2.62 0.53
N GLY A 251 -10.27 2.86 -0.76
CA GLY A 251 -11.10 3.68 -1.64
C GLY A 251 -12.43 3.02 -2.03
N SER A 252 -12.42 1.70 -2.27
CA SER A 252 -13.62 0.89 -2.54
C SER A 252 -13.45 -0.55 -2.05
N GLY A 253 -14.08 -0.93 -0.95
CA GLY A 253 -14.30 -2.32 -0.53
C GLY A 253 -15.49 -3.01 -1.23
N ARG A 254 -15.36 -4.26 -1.67
CA ARG A 254 -16.44 -5.02 -2.32
C ARG A 254 -16.42 -6.48 -1.90
N ASN A 255 -17.48 -7.22 -2.22
CA ASN A 255 -17.48 -8.68 -2.19
C ASN A 255 -16.87 -9.28 -0.91
N THR A 256 -17.47 -8.99 0.25
CA THR A 256 -17.06 -9.51 1.58
C THR A 256 -15.68 -9.08 2.09
N SER A 257 -15.10 -8.01 1.56
CA SER A 257 -13.84 -7.43 2.05
C SER A 257 -13.92 -6.99 3.52
N LEU A 258 -12.79 -7.08 4.24
CA LEU A 258 -12.69 -6.78 5.66
C LEU A 258 -11.63 -5.69 5.93
N ILE A 259 -12.00 -4.67 6.71
CA ILE A 259 -11.07 -3.67 7.23
C ILE A 259 -11.19 -3.66 8.74
N GLN A 260 -10.11 -3.97 9.46
CA GLN A 260 -10.14 -4.13 10.92
C GLN A 260 -8.86 -3.61 11.58
N ASN A 261 -9.00 -3.00 12.77
CA ASN A 261 -7.89 -2.49 13.59
C ASN A 261 -6.97 -1.50 12.86
N CYS A 262 -7.53 -0.66 11.98
CA CYS A 262 -6.74 0.28 11.20
C CYS A 262 -6.87 1.71 11.74
N TYR A 263 -5.97 2.61 11.31
CA TYR A 263 -5.99 4.02 11.67
C TYR A 263 -5.62 4.92 10.49
N PHE A 264 -6.36 6.01 10.34
CA PHE A 264 -6.05 7.09 9.41
C PHE A 264 -5.79 8.39 10.20
N GLY A 265 -4.59 8.94 10.06
CA GLY A 265 -4.17 10.21 10.64
C GLY A 265 -3.67 11.22 9.62
N GLY A 266 -3.98 11.00 8.33
CA GLY A 266 -3.56 11.86 7.22
C GLY A 266 -4.59 12.94 6.88
N TRP A 267 -4.54 13.41 5.64
CA TRP A 267 -5.41 14.47 5.13
C TRP A 267 -6.07 14.06 3.80
N LEU A 268 -7.33 14.47 3.59
CA LEU A 268 -8.09 14.18 2.36
C LEU A 268 -8.59 15.49 1.75
N GLY A 269 -8.36 15.68 0.46
CA GLY A 269 -8.75 16.85 -0.33
C GLY A 269 -9.44 16.49 -1.63
N GLY A 270 -10.51 17.19 -1.95
CA GLY A 270 -11.27 16.99 -3.18
C GLY A 270 -11.03 18.09 -4.21
N VAL A 271 -10.77 17.70 -5.47
CA VAL A 271 -10.77 18.63 -6.61
C VAL A 271 -12.17 18.60 -7.26
N GLY A 272 -13.03 19.59 -6.95
CA GLY A 272 -14.37 19.73 -7.52
C GLY A 272 -15.55 19.28 -6.63
N SER A 273 -16.77 19.64 -7.02
CA SER A 273 -17.98 19.78 -6.16
C SER A 273 -18.65 18.49 -5.62
N ASN A 274 -17.97 17.34 -5.59
CA ASN A 274 -18.50 16.08 -5.07
C ASN A 274 -17.75 15.57 -3.83
N LEU A 275 -17.45 16.47 -2.90
CA LEU A 275 -17.08 16.14 -1.50
C LEU A 275 -18.21 15.40 -0.73
N ALA A 276 -19.34 15.09 -1.39
CA ALA A 276 -20.63 14.77 -0.79
C ALA A 276 -20.86 13.29 -0.40
N SER A 277 -19.85 12.43 -0.36
CA SER A 277 -20.05 11.08 0.22
C SER A 277 -18.78 10.45 0.77
N PHE A 278 -18.21 11.05 1.82
CA PHE A 278 -17.24 10.36 2.66
C PHE A 278 -17.94 9.18 3.34
N LYS A 279 -17.71 7.97 2.81
CA LYS A 279 -18.12 6.73 3.46
C LYS A 279 -16.90 6.12 4.11
N TRP A 280 -16.79 6.35 5.41
CA TRP A 280 -15.80 5.70 6.25
C TRP A 280 -16.05 4.20 6.24
N TRP A 281 -15.11 3.43 5.69
CA TRP A 281 -15.05 1.99 5.84
C TRP A 281 -13.76 1.65 6.59
N GLY A 282 -13.92 1.13 7.81
CA GLY A 282 -12.83 0.77 8.70
C GLY A 282 -12.78 1.65 9.95
N ALA A 283 -12.46 1.03 11.09
CA ALA A 283 -12.43 1.66 12.40
C ALA A 283 -11.58 2.94 12.41
N VAL A 284 -12.16 4.05 12.87
CA VAL A 284 -11.38 5.11 13.52
C VAL A 284 -11.10 4.55 14.90
N CYS A 285 -9.86 4.12 15.19
CA CYS A 285 -9.47 4.05 16.59
C CYS A 285 -9.35 5.51 17.05
N PRO A 286 -10.21 5.99 17.96
CA PRO A 286 -10.08 7.35 18.46
C PRO A 286 -8.73 7.49 19.15
N GLU A 287 -8.24 8.73 19.27
CA GLU A 287 -7.06 9.07 20.07
C GLU A 287 -6.98 8.21 21.34
N PRO A 288 -5.80 7.72 21.74
CA PRO A 288 -5.63 7.00 23.00
C PRO A 288 -6.27 7.80 24.15
N GLY A 289 -7.41 7.33 24.66
CA GLY A 289 -8.11 7.96 25.79
C GLY A 289 -9.47 8.62 25.50
N LYS A 290 -10.04 8.54 24.30
CA LYS A 290 -11.45 8.93 24.06
C LYS A 290 -12.24 7.77 23.49
N SER A 291 -13.12 7.13 24.26
CA SER A 291 -13.98 6.07 23.75
C SER A 291 -15.18 6.67 23.03
N GLU A 292 -15.21 6.69 21.70
CA GLU A 292 -16.46 6.83 20.96
C GLU A 292 -16.56 5.77 19.86
N LEU A 293 -17.81 5.37 19.63
CA LEU A 293 -18.25 4.09 19.08
C LEU A 293 -17.95 3.91 17.58
N THR A 294 -17.49 2.71 17.22
CA THR A 294 -17.34 2.22 15.84
C THR A 294 -18.69 2.13 15.14
N THR A 295 -18.83 2.74 13.96
CA THR A 295 -20.02 2.58 13.11
C THR A 295 -19.66 1.81 11.83
N THR A 296 -20.25 0.63 11.65
CA THR A 296 -20.36 -0.02 10.34
C THR A 296 -21.45 0.65 9.53
N ILE A 297 -21.14 1.21 8.35
CA ILE A 297 -22.15 1.68 7.39
C ILE A 297 -22.41 0.55 6.38
N PRO A 298 -23.61 -0.06 6.34
CA PRO A 298 -23.96 -1.09 5.37
C PRO A 298 -24.01 -0.54 3.93
N ASP A 299 -23.77 -1.41 2.95
CA ASP A 299 -23.86 -1.11 1.52
C ASP A 299 -25.28 -0.61 1.16
N PRO A 300 -25.46 0.60 0.59
CA PRO A 300 -26.77 1.10 0.17
C PRO A 300 -27.41 0.28 -0.96
N ARG A 301 -26.66 -0.58 -1.64
CA ARG A 301 -27.16 -1.49 -2.69
C ARG A 301 -27.37 -2.93 -2.21
N ARG A 302 -26.89 -3.28 -1.01
CA ARG A 302 -27.14 -4.55 -0.31
C ARG A 302 -27.17 -4.33 1.22
N PRO A 303 -28.31 -3.90 1.78
CA PRO A 303 -28.44 -3.64 3.21
C PRO A 303 -28.35 -4.90 4.10
N ASP A 304 -28.36 -6.10 3.50
CA ASP A 304 -28.49 -7.39 4.17
C ASP A 304 -27.17 -8.19 4.30
N GLY A 305 -26.08 -7.75 3.64
CA GLY A 305 -24.76 -8.38 3.68
C GLY A 305 -24.04 -8.17 5.01
N ARG A 306 -24.52 -8.78 6.10
CA ARG A 306 -23.89 -8.71 7.42
C ARG A 306 -22.63 -9.58 7.50
N GLY A 307 -21.46 -8.96 7.50
CA GLY A 307 -20.24 -9.59 8.03
C GLY A 307 -20.40 -9.82 9.54
N ARG A 308 -20.11 -11.03 10.02
CA ARG A 308 -20.16 -11.36 11.46
C ARG A 308 -18.97 -10.73 12.18
N TYR A 309 -19.21 -10.12 13.34
CA TYR A 309 -18.17 -9.63 14.25
C TYR A 309 -18.13 -10.51 15.51
N ASN A 310 -16.94 -10.94 15.91
CA ASN A 310 -16.70 -11.49 17.25
C ASN A 310 -16.09 -10.37 18.11
N ASP A 311 -16.84 -9.96 19.12
CA ASP A 311 -16.43 -9.05 20.19
C ASP A 311 -15.28 -9.69 21.00
N MET A 312 -14.05 -9.27 20.73
CA MET A 312 -12.92 -9.51 21.64
C MET A 312 -12.86 -8.34 22.60
N ARG A 313 -13.49 -8.51 23.77
CA ARG A 313 -13.38 -7.60 24.91
C ARG A 313 -11.96 -7.66 25.48
N GLU A 314 -11.02 -6.94 24.86
CA GLU A 314 -9.79 -6.41 25.46
C GLU A 314 -8.95 -5.66 24.39
N PRO A 315 -9.06 -4.32 24.26
CA PRO A 315 -8.33 -3.56 23.24
C PRO A 315 -6.86 -3.22 23.60
N GLN A 316 -6.27 -3.77 24.66
CA GLN A 316 -5.11 -3.13 25.28
C GLN A 316 -3.71 -3.56 24.76
N GLN A 317 -3.58 -4.60 23.94
CA GLN A 317 -2.24 -5.12 23.60
C GLN A 317 -1.79 -4.90 22.14
N GLY A 318 -2.70 -4.88 21.16
CA GLY A 318 -2.32 -4.86 19.74
C GLY A 318 -1.72 -3.55 19.23
N CYS A 319 -2.33 -2.41 19.52
CA CYS A 319 -1.86 -1.10 19.01
C CYS A 319 -0.61 -0.56 19.73
N ARG A 320 -0.33 -1.01 20.96
CA ARG A 320 0.82 -0.51 21.74
C ARG A 320 2.17 -1.03 21.21
N LEU A 321 2.17 -2.25 20.66
CA LEU A 321 3.34 -2.91 20.09
C LEU A 321 3.92 -2.20 18.84
N LEU A 322 3.09 -1.52 18.04
CA LEU A 322 3.53 -0.78 16.85
C LEU A 322 4.25 0.52 17.19
N LEU A 323 3.85 1.20 18.28
CA LEU A 323 4.51 2.42 18.74
C LEU A 323 5.81 2.12 19.52
N ASP A 324 5.81 1.05 20.33
CA ASP A 324 6.95 0.72 21.20
C ASP A 324 8.17 0.18 20.41
N ARG A 325 7.97 -0.48 19.24
CA ARG A 325 9.09 -0.92 18.39
C ARG A 325 9.91 0.23 17.79
N HIS A 326 9.31 1.41 17.58
CA HIS A 326 10.03 2.59 17.10
C HIS A 326 10.76 3.35 18.22
N LEU A 327 10.33 3.19 19.48
CA LEU A 327 10.96 3.85 20.64
C LEU A 327 12.13 3.05 21.25
N HIS A 328 12.42 1.84 20.79
CA HIS A 328 13.46 0.96 21.37
C HIS A 328 14.70 0.69 20.48
N ARG A 329 14.88 1.42 19.38
CA ARG A 329 16.11 1.35 18.54
C ARG A 329 17.01 2.59 18.62
N ALA A 330 16.86 3.44 19.64
CA ALA A 330 17.87 4.44 19.96
C ALA A 330 18.90 3.85 20.96
N PRO A 331 20.22 4.03 20.77
CA PRO A 331 21.20 3.60 21.77
C PRO A 331 20.96 4.35 23.08
N GLN A 332 21.09 3.63 24.19
CA GLN A 332 21.06 4.17 25.54
C GLN A 332 22.27 5.09 25.76
N GLU A 333 22.12 6.40 25.55
CA GLU A 333 22.99 7.42 26.13
C GLU A 333 22.14 8.60 26.67
N ALA A 334 22.64 9.23 27.73
CA ALA A 334 21.91 9.86 28.85
C ALA A 334 21.09 11.15 28.59
N GLU A 335 20.16 11.42 29.52
CA GLU A 335 19.32 12.63 29.79
C GLU A 335 20.10 13.97 29.79
N PRO A 336 19.51 15.20 29.64
CA PRO A 336 18.15 15.69 30.03
C PRO A 336 17.42 16.66 29.07
N ASP A 337 17.93 16.97 27.87
CA ASP A 337 17.44 18.10 27.06
C ASP A 337 16.12 17.87 26.31
N LYS A 338 15.71 16.61 26.12
CA LYS A 338 14.49 16.28 25.36
C LYS A 338 13.20 16.65 26.10
N MET A 339 13.21 16.76 27.43
CA MET A 339 12.01 17.15 28.18
C MET A 339 11.72 18.66 28.08
N ALA A 340 12.76 19.50 27.93
CA ALA A 340 12.62 20.93 27.70
C ALA A 340 12.10 21.23 26.29
N ALA A 341 12.64 20.56 25.27
CA ALA A 341 12.18 20.66 23.88
C ALA A 341 10.71 20.20 23.73
N ARG A 342 10.34 19.10 24.40
CA ARG A 342 8.96 18.58 24.37
C ARG A 342 7.97 19.49 25.11
N ARG A 343 8.38 20.16 26.19
CA ARG A 343 7.56 21.17 26.88
C ARG A 343 7.44 22.48 26.09
N GLY A 344 8.49 22.87 25.36
CA GLY A 344 8.48 24.01 24.44
C GLY A 344 7.49 23.81 23.29
N LEU A 345 7.59 22.66 22.61
CA LEU A 345 6.72 22.32 21.48
C LEU A 345 5.24 22.19 21.91
N GLN A 346 4.98 21.60 23.08
CA GLN A 346 3.61 21.51 23.62
C GLN A 346 3.03 22.87 24.03
N ARG A 347 3.87 23.82 24.50
CA ARG A 347 3.43 25.20 24.76
C ARG A 347 3.11 25.94 23.47
N GLU A 348 3.94 25.78 22.44
CA GLU A 348 3.77 26.44 21.16
C GLU A 348 2.52 25.94 20.41
N VAL A 349 2.28 24.63 20.41
CA VAL A 349 1.06 24.04 19.85
C VAL A 349 -0.19 24.51 20.59
N LYS A 350 -0.17 24.60 21.94
CA LYS A 350 -1.29 25.14 22.71
C LYS A 350 -1.56 26.62 22.44
N LEU A 351 -0.52 27.42 22.21
CA LEU A 351 -0.63 28.84 21.85
C LEU A 351 -1.23 29.01 20.44
N ARG A 352 -0.79 28.20 19.47
CA ARG A 352 -1.34 28.23 18.11
C ARG A 352 -2.81 27.78 18.08
N LEU A 353 -3.17 26.74 18.84
CA LEU A 353 -4.56 26.29 18.97
C LEU A 353 -5.48 27.32 19.64
N ARG A 354 -4.99 28.05 20.66
CA ARG A 354 -5.74 29.17 21.24
C ARG A 354 -5.98 30.29 20.23
N ARG A 355 -4.96 30.65 19.45
CA ARG A 355 -5.05 31.71 18.44
C ARG A 355 -6.02 31.35 17.31
N VAL A 356 -6.06 30.09 16.90
CA VAL A 356 -7.05 29.58 15.93
C VAL A 356 -8.47 29.66 16.50
N ARG A 357 -8.65 29.36 17.80
CA ARG A 357 -9.96 29.44 18.46
C ARG A 357 -10.45 30.88 18.63
N GLU A 358 -9.56 31.79 19.00
CA GLU A 358 -9.87 33.23 19.10
C GLU A 358 -10.21 33.83 17.72
N LEU A 359 -9.55 33.38 16.64
CA LEU A 359 -9.88 33.79 15.28
C LEU A 359 -11.25 33.24 14.82
N GLN A 360 -11.58 32.01 15.17
CA GLN A 360 -12.90 31.42 14.89
C GLN A 360 -14.03 32.12 15.63
N GLU A 361 -13.80 32.53 16.89
CA GLU A 361 -14.78 33.29 17.68
C GLU A 361 -14.94 34.74 17.15
N SER A 362 -13.90 35.33 16.58
CA SER A 362 -13.97 36.67 15.96
C SER A 362 -14.68 36.71 14.60
N CYS A 363 -14.79 35.57 13.90
CA CYS A 363 -15.50 35.47 12.62
C CYS A 363 -16.99 35.12 12.78
N LEU A 364 -17.46 34.82 14.00
CA LEU A 364 -18.84 34.45 14.32
C LEU A 364 -19.57 35.51 15.15
N GLY A 365 -18.96 36.70 15.35
CA GLY A 365 -19.50 37.84 16.10
C GLY A 365 -19.96 38.98 15.20
#